data_AF-A0A850MD78-F1
#
_entry.id   AF-A0A850MD78-F1
#
_cell.length_a   1.000
_cell.length_b   1.000
_cell.length_c   1.000
_cell.angle_alpha   90.00
_cell.angle_beta   90.00
_cell.angle_gamma   90.00
#
_symmetry.space_group_name_H-M   'P 1'
#
loop_
_entity.id
_entity.type
_entity.pdbx_description
1 polymer ?
#
loop_
_entity_poly.entity_id
_entity_poly.type
_entity_poly.pdbx_seq_one_letter_code
_entity_poly.pdbx_strand_id
1 'polypeptide(L)'
;MISNRNVLKEIVKFGKKEYREKKPSNVKVLRIKDETIFIKGEPFKRVSIAKSSHPHYLVMVEYDKDLRIYFFSKSGLLLGGENFDKTSKLVNTIKKNTVKEYSIP
;
A
#
# COMPACT_ATOMS: atom_id res chain seq x y z
N MET A 1 6.03 21.01 -10.43
CA MET A 1 6.08 20.14 -9.23
C MET A 1 4.66 19.71 -8.89
N ILE A 2 4.33 18.42 -9.02
CA ILE A 2 3.02 17.91 -8.58
C ILE A 2 3.02 17.96 -7.05
N SER A 3 2.13 18.75 -6.45
CA SER A 3 2.02 18.82 -5.00
C SER A 3 1.59 17.46 -4.43
N ASN A 4 2.35 16.90 -3.50
CA ASN A 4 2.08 15.59 -2.85
C ASN A 4 0.63 15.41 -2.35
N ARG A 5 -0.06 16.51 -2.01
CA ARG A 5 -1.48 16.48 -1.58
C ARG A 5 -2.43 16.03 -2.69
N ASN A 6 -2.15 16.32 -3.95
CA ASN A 6 -2.98 15.89 -5.07
C ASN A 6 -2.82 14.39 -5.32
N VAL A 7 -1.58 13.90 -5.26
CA VAL A 7 -1.26 12.46 -5.37
C VAL A 7 -2.00 11.65 -4.30
N LEU A 8 -1.94 12.07 -3.03
CA LEU A 8 -2.63 11.34 -1.97
C LEU A 8 -4.16 11.29 -2.19
N LYS A 9 -4.76 12.38 -2.68
CA LYS A 9 -6.21 12.41 -3.00
C LYS A 9 -6.56 11.39 -4.08
N GLU A 10 -5.73 11.22 -5.10
CA GLU A 10 -5.96 10.23 -6.16
C GLU A 10 -5.84 8.80 -5.64
N ILE A 11 -4.84 8.53 -4.80
CA ILE A 11 -4.66 7.21 -4.17
C ILE A 11 -5.83 6.91 -3.21
N VAL A 12 -6.31 7.90 -2.46
CA VAL A 12 -7.50 7.76 -1.61
C VAL A 12 -8.75 7.50 -2.46
N LYS A 13 -8.92 8.19 -3.60
CA LYS A 13 -10.02 7.90 -4.54
C LYS A 13 -9.95 6.47 -5.06
N PHE A 14 -8.75 5.97 -5.37
CA PHE A 14 -8.54 4.58 -5.75
C PHE A 14 -8.98 3.62 -4.63
N GLY A 15 -8.54 3.86 -3.39
CA GLY A 15 -8.96 3.04 -2.24
C GLY A 15 -10.48 3.05 -2.00
N LYS A 16 -11.14 4.20 -2.18
CA LYS A 16 -12.61 4.31 -2.11
C LYS A 16 -13.31 3.53 -3.23
N LYS A 17 -12.76 3.55 -4.44
CA LYS A 17 -13.28 2.78 -5.57
C LYS A 17 -13.19 1.28 -5.28
N GLU A 18 -12.03 0.81 -4.81
CA GLU A 18 -11.84 -0.59 -4.41
C GLU A 18 -12.82 -1.00 -3.31
N TYR A 19 -13.02 -0.15 -2.30
CA TYR A 19 -13.99 -0.41 -1.24
C TYR A 19 -15.41 -0.57 -1.78
N ARG A 20 -15.85 0.36 -2.65
CA ARG A 20 -17.20 0.35 -3.22
C ARG A 20 -17.45 -0.85 -4.13
N GLU A 21 -16.47 -1.20 -4.95
CA GLU A 21 -16.63 -2.23 -5.99
C GLU A 21 -16.41 -3.64 -5.46
N LYS A 22 -15.43 -3.85 -4.58
CA LYS A 22 -15.02 -5.19 -4.13
C LYS A 22 -15.52 -5.55 -2.74
N LYS A 23 -16.13 -4.59 -2.02
CA LYS A 23 -16.68 -4.75 -0.66
C LYS A 23 -15.73 -5.48 0.31
N PRO A 24 -14.45 -5.04 0.41
CA PRO A 24 -13.52 -5.55 1.40
C PRO A 24 -13.95 -5.15 2.82
N SER A 25 -13.44 -5.86 3.82
CA SER A 25 -13.68 -5.59 5.25
C SER A 25 -12.90 -4.37 5.77
N ASN A 26 -11.90 -3.88 5.03
CA ASN A 26 -11.20 -2.63 5.33
C ASN A 26 -10.37 -2.17 4.11
N VAL A 27 -10.19 -0.85 3.96
CA VAL A 27 -9.18 -0.29 3.05
C VAL A 27 -8.34 0.76 3.76
N LYS A 28 -7.01 0.65 3.69
CA LYS A 28 -6.06 1.59 4.30
C LYS A 28 -5.11 2.14 3.24
N VAL A 29 -4.93 3.46 3.25
CA VAL A 29 -3.88 4.13 2.48
C VAL A 29 -2.74 4.44 3.42
N LEU A 30 -1.56 3.92 3.08
CA LEU A 30 -0.37 3.96 3.90
C LEU A 30 0.76 4.62 3.10
N ARG A 31 1.61 5.40 3.76
CA ARG A 31 2.86 5.94 3.21
C ARG A 31 4.05 5.18 3.81
N ILE A 32 5.00 4.78 2.99
CA ILE A 32 6.22 4.09 3.47
C ILE A 32 7.11 5.12 4.17
N LYS A 33 7.64 4.77 5.35
CA LYS A 33 8.61 5.62 6.05
C LYS A 33 9.94 5.60 5.32
N ASP A 34 10.59 6.75 5.17
CA ASP A 34 11.86 6.87 4.43
C ASP A 34 12.99 6.01 5.07
N GLU A 35 12.93 5.75 6.37
CA GLU A 35 13.89 4.89 7.10
C GLU A 35 13.76 3.38 6.76
N THR A 36 12.71 2.98 6.06
CA THR A 36 12.34 1.57 5.86
C THR A 36 12.78 0.98 4.53
N ILE A 37 13.40 1.78 3.66
CA ILE A 37 13.63 1.40 2.26
C ILE A 37 14.53 0.16 2.12
N PHE A 38 15.27 -0.28 3.14
CA PHE A 38 16.14 -1.45 3.02
C PHE A 38 16.23 -2.34 4.27
N ILE A 39 15.31 -3.29 4.42
CA ILE A 39 15.62 -4.53 5.16
C ILE A 39 15.64 -5.69 4.17
N LYS A 40 16.86 -6.04 3.76
CA LYS A 40 17.23 -7.15 2.88
C LYS A 40 16.82 -8.47 3.54
N GLY A 41 15.56 -8.91 3.41
CA GLY A 41 15.12 -10.18 4.00
C GLY A 41 13.65 -10.30 4.41
N GLU A 42 12.90 -9.21 4.54
CA GLU A 42 11.49 -9.22 5.00
C GLU A 42 10.50 -9.06 3.83
N PRO A 43 9.17 -9.32 4.01
CA PRO A 43 8.29 -10.04 3.08
C PRO A 43 8.05 -9.41 1.69
N PHE A 44 8.55 -8.20 1.45
CA PHE A 44 8.46 -7.50 0.17
C PHE A 44 9.53 -7.94 -0.85
N LYS A 45 10.32 -8.98 -0.55
CA LYS A 45 11.34 -9.56 -1.44
C LYS A 45 10.81 -9.94 -2.84
N ARG A 46 9.50 -10.18 -2.99
CA ARG A 46 8.86 -10.58 -4.26
C ARG A 46 8.17 -9.46 -5.02
N VAL A 47 8.21 -8.26 -4.48
CA VAL A 47 7.77 -7.09 -5.23
C VAL A 47 8.88 -6.80 -6.24
N SER A 48 8.88 -7.56 -7.35
CA SER A 48 9.68 -7.30 -8.57
C SER A 48 9.12 -6.04 -9.24
N ILE A 49 9.02 -4.95 -8.48
CA ILE A 49 8.85 -3.63 -9.06
C ILE A 49 10.11 -3.40 -9.87
N ALA A 50 9.92 -3.32 -11.18
CA ALA A 50 10.96 -3.00 -12.14
C ALA A 50 11.86 -1.88 -11.58
N LYS A 51 13.17 -2.12 -11.65
CA LYS A 51 14.31 -1.45 -11.00
C LYS A 51 14.41 0.10 -11.03
N SER A 52 13.36 0.83 -11.37
CA SER A 52 13.40 2.29 -11.53
C SER A 52 12.37 3.08 -10.72
N SER A 53 11.51 2.46 -9.90
CA SER A 53 10.53 3.23 -9.12
C SER A 53 10.25 2.60 -7.75
N HIS A 54 10.89 3.10 -6.70
CA HIS A 54 10.60 2.67 -5.34
C HIS A 54 9.15 3.01 -4.96
N PRO A 55 8.38 2.07 -4.40
CA PRO A 55 7.03 2.39 -3.92
C PRO A 55 7.13 3.38 -2.75
N HIS A 56 6.25 4.38 -2.75
CA HIS A 56 6.17 5.40 -1.70
C HIS A 56 4.84 5.33 -0.95
N TYR A 57 3.77 4.89 -1.62
CA TYR A 57 2.46 4.69 -1.02
C TYR A 57 1.97 3.27 -1.24
N LEU A 58 1.16 2.78 -0.31
CA LEU A 58 0.50 1.48 -0.35
C LEU A 58 -1.00 1.68 -0.16
N VAL A 59 -1.80 0.92 -0.91
CA VAL A 59 -3.23 0.75 -0.60
C VAL A 59 -3.43 -0.69 -0.19
N MET A 60 -3.74 -0.89 1.08
CA MET A 60 -4.01 -2.19 1.67
C MET A 60 -5.50 -2.42 1.71
N VAL A 61 -5.95 -3.44 0.98
CA VAL A 61 -7.34 -3.89 0.92
C VAL A 61 -7.43 -5.20 1.69
N GLU A 62 -8.13 -5.19 2.82
CA GLU A 62 -8.26 -6.34 3.69
C GLU A 62 -9.60 -7.04 3.46
N TYR A 63 -9.53 -8.34 3.22
CA TYR A 63 -10.66 -9.26 3.30
C TYR A 63 -10.54 -10.07 4.60
N ASP A 64 -11.42 -11.04 4.81
CA ASP A 64 -11.46 -11.81 6.05
C ASP A 64 -10.18 -12.65 6.25
N LYS A 65 -9.72 -13.33 5.20
CA LYS A 65 -8.53 -14.20 5.22
C LYS A 65 -7.38 -13.69 4.36
N ASP A 66 -7.70 -12.79 3.43
CA ASP A 66 -6.77 -12.33 2.40
C ASP A 66 -6.53 -10.84 2.48
N LEU A 67 -5.44 -10.43 1.84
CA LEU A 67 -4.92 -9.08 1.86
C LEU A 67 -4.43 -8.78 0.45
N ARG A 68 -4.93 -7.72 -0.16
CA ARG A 68 -4.42 -7.22 -1.43
C ARG A 68 -3.73 -5.88 -1.22
N ILE A 69 -2.47 -5.80 -1.60
CA ILE A 69 -1.66 -4.59 -1.47
C ILE A 69 -1.38 -4.04 -2.86
N TYR A 70 -1.75 -2.79 -3.09
CA TYR A 70 -1.35 -2.04 -4.27
C TYR A 70 -0.20 -1.10 -3.94
N PHE A 71 0.79 -1.06 -4.82
CA PHE A 71 2.01 -0.28 -4.67
C PHE A 71 1.95 0.95 -5.57
N PHE A 72 2.22 2.13 -5.03
CA PHE A 72 2.19 3.39 -5.76
C PHE A 72 3.51 4.13 -5.63
N SER A 73 3.96 4.75 -6.72
CA SER A 73 5.13 5.62 -6.72
C SER A 73 4.85 6.92 -5.96
N LYS A 74 5.91 7.71 -5.70
CA LYS A 74 5.78 9.06 -5.14
C LYS A 74 4.94 10.00 -6.02
N SER A 75 4.86 9.76 -7.32
CA SER A 75 4.03 10.53 -8.26
C SER A 75 2.58 10.04 -8.34
N GLY A 76 2.20 8.98 -7.62
CA GLY A 76 0.85 8.41 -7.67
C GLY A 76 0.63 7.38 -8.77
N LEU A 77 1.70 6.98 -9.47
CA LEU A 77 1.61 5.92 -10.48
C LEU A 77 1.45 4.56 -9.79
N LEU A 78 0.46 3.77 -10.21
CA LEU A 78 0.29 2.40 -9.78
C LEU A 78 1.44 1.54 -10.34
N LEU A 79 2.26 0.98 -9.46
CA LEU A 79 3.39 0.11 -9.79
C LEU A 79 2.99 -1.37 -9.89
N GLY A 80 1.83 -1.73 -9.31
CA GLY A 80 1.29 -3.08 -9.33
C GLY A 80 0.50 -3.39 -8.06
N GLY A 81 0.07 -4.64 -7.93
CA GLY A 81 -0.54 -5.13 -6.70
C GLY A 81 -0.35 -6.63 -6.53
N GLU A 82 -0.24 -7.06 -5.28
CA GLU A 82 0.04 -8.44 -4.90
C GLU A 82 -0.94 -8.88 -3.82
N ASN A 83 -1.32 -10.15 -3.87
CA ASN A 83 -2.17 -10.78 -2.86
C ASN A 83 -1.27 -11.50 -1.85
N PHE A 84 -1.64 -11.40 -0.59
CA PHE A 84 -0.96 -12.05 0.52
C PHE A 84 -1.99 -12.66 1.47
N ASP A 85 -1.59 -13.71 2.16
CA ASP A 85 -2.35 -14.22 3.29
C ASP A 85 -2.34 -13.20 4.44
N LYS A 86 -3.49 -12.97 5.06
CA LYS A 86 -3.64 -12.05 6.18
C LYS A 86 -3.03 -12.65 7.45
N THR A 87 -1.71 -12.49 7.60
CA THR A 87 -0.98 -12.93 8.79
C THR A 87 -0.66 -11.76 9.72
N SER A 88 -0.73 -11.99 11.04
CA SER A 88 -0.37 -10.98 12.05
C SER A 88 1.05 -10.45 11.87
N LYS A 89 1.99 -11.31 11.45
CA LYS A 89 3.37 -10.93 11.14
C LYS A 89 3.41 -9.89 10.03
N LEU A 90 2.77 -10.16 8.89
CA LEU A 90 2.76 -9.26 7.74
C LEU A 90 2.10 -7.92 8.07
N VAL A 91 0.94 -7.94 8.73
CA VAL A 91 0.21 -6.73 9.14
C VAL A 91 1.06 -5.88 10.10
N ASN A 92 1.74 -6.50 11.06
CA ASN A 92 2.60 -5.80 11.99
C ASN A 92 3.86 -5.23 11.31
N THR A 93 4.46 -5.98 10.39
CA THR A 93 5.56 -5.49 9.57
C THR A 93 5.12 -4.25 8.77
N ILE A 94 3.99 -4.30 8.07
CA ILE A 94 3.44 -3.15 7.33
C ILE A 94 3.22 -1.96 8.26
N LYS A 95 2.56 -2.14 9.42
CA LYS A 95 2.29 -1.07 10.38
C LYS A 95 3.54 -0.41 10.93
N LYS A 96 4.59 -1.20 11.24
CA LYS A 96 5.87 -0.66 11.76
C LYS A 96 6.54 0.26 10.74
N ASN A 97 6.42 -0.12 9.47
CA ASN A 97 7.15 0.39 8.32
C ASN A 97 6.40 1.48 7.54
N THR A 98 5.18 1.79 7.94
CA THR A 98 4.33 2.74 7.24
C THR A 98 3.67 3.73 8.19
N VAL A 99 3.19 4.84 7.63
CA VAL A 99 2.35 5.83 8.29
C VAL A 99 0.97 5.74 7.65
N LYS A 100 -0.08 5.63 8.48
CA LYS A 100 -1.46 5.61 8.00
C LYS A 100 -1.89 7.02 7.61
N GLU A 101 -2.21 7.21 6.33
CA GLU A 101 -2.69 8.48 5.79
C GLU A 101 -4.23 8.50 5.71
N TYR A 102 -4.86 7.35 5.42
CA TYR A 102 -6.32 7.23 5.35
C TYR A 102 -6.80 5.81 5.65
N SER A 103 -8.02 5.66 6.14
CA SER A 103 -8.65 4.34 6.33
C SER A 103 -10.17 4.41 6.18
N ILE A 104 -10.74 3.37 5.59
CA ILE A 104 -12.17 3.11 5.46
C ILE A 104 -12.44 1.77 6.13
N PRO A 105 -13.25 1.72 7.20
CA PRO A 105 -13.71 0.46 7.77
C PRO A 105 -14.65 -0.24 6.78
#